data_AF-A0A518DQR5-F1
#
_entry.id   AF-A0A518DQR5-F1
#
_cell.length_a   1.000
_cell.length_b   1.000
_cell.length_c   1.000
_cell.angle_alpha   90.00
_cell.angle_beta   90.00
_cell.angle_gamma   90.00
#
_symmetry.space_group_name_H-M   'P 1'
#
loop_
_entity.id
_entity.type
_entity.pdbx_description
1 polymer ?
#
loop_
_entity_poly.entity_id
_entity_poly.type
_entity_poly.pdbx_seq_one_letter_code
_entity_poly.pdbx_strand_id
1 'polypeptide(L)'
;MTQLIIISVYLLLLVVLGMFSSRLFRGTSEDYLLASHSIGPFVLLMSIFGTTMTAFALVGSTGESYTQGVGVYGLLASSSGIVHSLCIFVIGVKMWTFGRKYGYSTQVQFFRDRLESDRIGLLLFPILVGLVIPYLLIGVIASGVVVSAVTEGAFTNEFFAAYDYGVPNWAGSFVICLVVLIYVFFGGMRGAAWANTFQTIVFMALGVATFVLLANKLGGPVEASQKVLEKHPSKMMRAVAPQEETAYQTALEAWRRTAEKAYAGAHSLAETDLTLQQQTLAWLEQDDRVLPEGQSTLDADGKPLPLSHFPRSADWPKKAMKLFGAKVGHPAQPLNPDDPSQGKKWTIKKAHGVYKATHWAPEEPRPMSHWRFLSYLLVPLSIGMFPHLFQHWLTAKSANSFKLPVIVHPLFIAIVWTPCVLVGVWATIAVSDTGIPVIPPHFNPNAVLSKMVNDLTGPIVGGFLTAGILAAIMSSLDSQFLCLGTMFTTDIVVHYGGKNRFTDRQQITLARGFIVAIVAVTYAFSLFEPARVFQMGVWCFSGFAALVPLIVAAIYWPRLTKAGAYACVLTASVLWSVMFWQADFAMNDEYSALGFGVLPVTWMVLGSTVALVGVSLVTRPPGKATLEKFFDESAS
;
A
#
# COMPACT_ATOMS: atom_id res chain seq x y z
N MET A 1 16.54 23.52 -4.24
CA MET A 1 17.40 23.44 -3.04
C MET A 1 16.66 23.67 -1.71
N THR A 2 15.80 24.70 -1.59
CA THR A 2 15.08 25.02 -0.33
C THR A 2 14.28 23.85 0.27
N GLN A 3 13.54 23.10 -0.55
CA GLN A 3 12.74 21.95 -0.08
C GLN A 3 13.62 20.86 0.55
N LEU A 4 14.77 20.57 -0.07
CA LEU A 4 15.73 19.58 0.44
C LEU A 4 16.27 19.97 1.81
N ILE A 5 16.55 21.26 2.03
CA ILE A 5 16.98 21.78 3.34
C ILE A 5 15.89 21.56 4.38
N ILE A 6 14.63 21.89 4.08
CA ILE A 6 13.51 21.72 5.01
C ILE A 6 13.31 20.24 5.36
N ILE A 7 13.35 19.36 4.36
CA ILE A 7 13.28 17.90 4.56
C ILE A 7 14.46 17.43 5.43
N SER A 8 15.67 17.90 5.16
CA SER A 8 16.87 17.52 5.92
C SER A 8 16.79 17.98 7.39
N VAL A 9 16.29 19.18 7.64
CA VAL A 9 16.04 19.69 8.99
C VAL A 9 14.98 18.85 9.70
N TYR A 10 13.89 18.51 9.01
CA TYR A 10 12.85 17.63 9.55
C TYR A 10 13.41 16.25 9.95
N LEU A 11 14.19 15.61 9.07
CA LEU A 11 14.83 14.32 9.36
C LEU A 11 15.80 14.42 10.54
N LEU A 12 16.59 15.50 10.61
CA LEU A 12 17.50 15.74 11.72
C LEU A 12 16.75 15.95 13.05
N LEU A 13 15.63 16.68 13.04
CA LEU A 13 14.77 16.86 14.20
C LEU A 13 14.23 15.52 14.73
N LEU A 14 13.84 14.59 13.85
CA LEU A 14 13.42 13.25 14.27
C LEU A 14 14.55 12.45 14.92
N VAL A 15 15.76 12.50 14.35
CA VAL A 15 16.93 11.84 14.94
C VAL A 15 17.22 12.41 16.32
N VAL A 16 17.20 13.75 16.47
CA VAL A 16 17.39 14.42 17.76
C VAL A 16 16.30 14.03 18.75
N LEU A 17 15.04 13.95 18.33
CA LEU A 17 13.92 13.54 19.19
C LEU A 17 14.07 12.07 19.65
N GLY A 18 14.51 11.18 18.76
CA GLY A 18 14.81 9.78 19.10
C GLY A 18 15.97 9.65 20.10
N MET A 19 17.06 10.39 19.87
CA MET A 19 18.21 10.44 20.79
C MET A 19 17.84 11.08 22.14
N PHE A 20 16.99 12.09 22.16
CA PHE A 20 16.52 12.68 23.40
C PHE A 20 15.61 11.71 24.16
N SER A 21 14.74 11.00 23.44
CA SER A 21 13.88 9.99 24.05
C SER A 21 14.65 8.81 24.63
N SER A 22 15.89 8.54 24.20
CA SER A 22 16.71 7.52 24.83
C SER A 22 17.06 7.86 26.29
N ARG A 23 16.95 9.14 26.70
CA ARG A 23 17.08 9.55 28.11
C ARG A 23 15.84 9.20 28.95
N LEU A 24 14.71 8.94 28.30
CA LEU A 24 13.46 8.48 28.94
C LEU A 24 13.36 6.94 29.02
N PHE A 25 14.35 6.24 28.47
CA PHE A 25 14.43 4.79 28.47
C PHE A 25 14.89 4.25 29.82
N ARG A 26 14.17 3.26 30.36
CA ARG A 26 14.44 2.69 31.69
C ARG A 26 15.42 1.51 31.70
N GLY A 27 15.99 1.16 30.55
CA GLY A 27 17.03 0.13 30.47
C GLY A 27 16.52 -1.31 30.36
N THR A 28 15.21 -1.55 30.45
CA THR A 28 14.62 -2.91 30.48
C THR A 28 14.04 -3.33 29.13
N SER A 29 13.97 -4.64 28.90
CA SER A 29 13.34 -5.20 27.68
C SER A 29 11.85 -4.87 27.61
N GLU A 30 11.12 -4.97 28.73
CA GLU A 30 9.69 -4.60 28.80
C GLU A 30 9.44 -3.12 28.46
N ASP A 31 10.34 -2.21 28.86
CA ASP A 31 10.23 -0.80 28.50
C ASP A 31 10.50 -0.58 27.00
N TYR A 32 11.47 -1.31 26.45
CA TYR A 32 11.81 -1.23 25.03
C TYR A 32 10.69 -1.76 24.15
N LEU A 33 10.02 -2.83 24.58
CA LEU A 33 9.05 -3.58 23.78
C LEU A 33 7.59 -3.15 24.02
N LEU A 34 7.23 -2.65 25.20
CA LEU A 34 5.83 -2.33 25.56
C LEU A 34 5.66 -0.97 26.27
N ALA A 35 6.72 -0.17 26.40
CA ALA A 35 6.73 1.08 27.16
C ALA A 35 6.18 0.91 28.59
N SER A 36 6.37 -0.28 29.18
CA SER A 36 5.87 -0.65 30.52
C SER A 36 4.37 -0.36 30.73
N HIS A 37 3.53 -0.55 29.70
CA HIS A 37 2.07 -0.36 29.80
C HIS A 37 1.65 1.04 30.31
N SER A 38 2.40 2.08 29.93
CA SER A 38 2.24 3.43 30.51
C SER A 38 1.56 4.44 29.57
N ILE A 39 1.20 4.04 28.35
CA ILE A 39 0.71 4.97 27.31
C ILE A 39 -0.73 5.39 27.62
N GLY A 40 -0.93 6.71 27.76
CA GLY A 40 -2.23 7.32 28.03
C GLY A 40 -3.12 7.47 26.79
N PRO A 41 -4.40 7.87 26.97
CA PRO A 41 -5.41 7.88 25.90
C PRO A 41 -5.04 8.72 24.67
N PHE A 42 -4.46 9.90 24.88
CA PHE A 42 -4.10 10.81 23.78
C PHE A 42 -2.93 10.26 22.95
N VAL A 43 -1.84 9.87 23.62
CA VAL A 43 -0.66 9.27 22.95
C VAL A 43 -1.04 7.96 22.26
N LEU A 44 -1.95 7.16 22.85
CA LEU A 44 -2.48 5.95 22.23
C LEU A 44 -3.27 6.26 20.94
N LEU A 45 -4.18 7.25 20.99
CA LEU A 45 -4.92 7.69 19.81
C LEU A 45 -3.95 8.13 18.71
N MET A 46 -2.99 8.99 19.03
CA MET A 46 -2.04 9.51 18.04
C MET A 46 -1.15 8.40 17.50
N SER A 47 -0.69 7.47 18.34
CA SER A 47 0.16 6.36 17.89
C SER A 47 -0.60 5.38 16.99
N ILE A 48 -1.80 4.94 17.39
CA ILE A 48 -2.65 4.05 16.58
C ILE A 48 -3.03 4.76 15.27
N PHE A 49 -3.43 6.03 15.33
CA PHE A 49 -3.80 6.77 14.13
C PHE A 49 -2.61 7.01 13.21
N GLY A 50 -1.48 7.50 13.72
CA GLY A 50 -0.27 7.70 12.93
C GLY A 50 0.29 6.43 12.31
N THR A 51 0.14 5.29 12.99
CA THR A 51 0.55 3.99 12.44
C THR A 51 -0.40 3.48 11.36
N THR A 52 -1.69 3.84 11.41
CA THR A 52 -2.68 3.45 10.39
C THR A 52 -2.69 4.38 9.19
N MET A 53 -2.29 5.65 9.36
CA MET A 53 -2.15 6.63 8.28
C MET A 53 -0.79 6.48 7.60
N THR A 54 -0.72 5.53 6.68
CA THR A 54 0.54 5.15 6.04
C THR A 54 0.72 5.79 4.67
N ALA A 55 1.86 5.50 4.03
CA ALA A 55 2.08 5.75 2.61
C ALA A 55 0.91 5.32 1.72
N PHE A 56 0.25 4.21 2.06
CA PHE A 56 -0.93 3.75 1.34
C PHE A 56 -2.10 4.75 1.42
N ALA A 57 -2.35 5.32 2.60
CA ALA A 57 -3.46 6.24 2.83
C ALA A 57 -3.25 7.60 2.17
N LEU A 58 -2.04 8.15 2.16
CA LEU A 58 -1.75 9.44 1.51
C LEU A 58 -1.39 9.28 0.03
N VAL A 59 -0.28 8.61 -0.24
CA VAL A 59 0.31 8.51 -1.58
C VAL A 59 -0.46 7.51 -2.45
N GLY A 60 -0.77 6.34 -1.89
CA GLY A 60 -1.52 5.30 -2.59
C GLY A 60 -2.93 5.76 -2.98
N SER A 61 -3.71 6.26 -2.03
CA SER A 61 -5.10 6.68 -2.29
C SER A 61 -5.20 7.87 -3.25
N THR A 62 -4.28 8.85 -3.15
CA THR A 62 -4.24 10.01 -4.06
C THR A 62 -3.95 9.57 -5.49
N GLY A 63 -2.91 8.73 -5.67
CA GLY A 63 -2.56 8.18 -6.97
C GLY A 63 -3.65 7.31 -7.55
N GLU A 64 -4.28 6.47 -6.71
CA GLU A 64 -5.39 5.63 -7.15
C GLU A 64 -6.59 6.49 -7.55
N SER A 65 -6.91 7.54 -6.80
CA SER A 65 -8.04 8.45 -7.11
C SER A 65 -7.82 9.27 -8.38
N TYR A 66 -6.57 9.59 -8.71
CA TYR A 66 -6.22 10.15 -10.02
C TYR A 66 -6.55 9.15 -11.16
N THR A 67 -6.26 7.87 -10.95
CA THR A 67 -6.50 6.82 -11.97
C THR A 67 -7.96 6.35 -12.03
N GLN A 68 -8.65 6.15 -10.91
CA GLN A 68 -9.98 5.54 -10.81
C GLN A 68 -11.09 6.50 -10.40
N GLY A 69 -10.76 7.73 -9.96
CA GLY A 69 -11.74 8.72 -9.51
C GLY A 69 -12.14 8.60 -8.04
N VAL A 70 -13.18 9.34 -7.67
CA VAL A 70 -13.70 9.48 -6.30
C VAL A 70 -14.25 8.17 -5.72
N GLY A 71 -14.54 7.18 -6.58
CA GLY A 71 -14.97 5.83 -6.17
C GLY A 71 -14.02 5.20 -5.15
N VAL A 72 -12.72 5.51 -5.20
CA VAL A 72 -11.69 5.08 -4.24
C VAL A 72 -12.02 5.46 -2.80
N TYR A 73 -12.65 6.62 -2.57
CA TYR A 73 -13.10 7.02 -1.24
C TYR A 73 -14.20 6.08 -0.71
N GLY A 74 -15.19 5.81 -1.57
CA GLY A 74 -16.29 4.92 -1.24
C GLY A 74 -15.85 3.48 -1.00
N LEU A 75 -14.80 3.04 -1.70
CA LEU A 75 -14.25 1.69 -1.58
C LEU A 75 -13.71 1.39 -0.18
N LEU A 76 -12.82 2.25 0.32
CA LEU A 76 -12.01 1.90 1.48
C LEU A 76 -12.14 2.90 2.62
N ALA A 77 -12.11 4.21 2.33
CA ALA A 77 -12.09 5.26 3.35
C ALA A 77 -13.33 5.22 4.26
N SER A 78 -14.50 5.11 3.65
CA SER A 78 -15.80 5.08 4.32
C SER A 78 -15.89 3.90 5.30
N SER A 79 -15.50 2.70 4.86
CA SER A 79 -15.48 1.50 5.67
C SER A 79 -14.39 1.50 6.73
N SER A 80 -13.19 2.00 6.40
CA SER A 80 -12.07 2.08 7.35
C SER A 80 -12.42 2.90 8.58
N GLY A 81 -13.14 4.02 8.41
CA GLY A 81 -13.62 4.82 9.53
C GLY A 81 -14.34 3.99 10.60
N ILE A 82 -15.28 3.16 10.17
CA ILE A 82 -16.14 2.37 11.06
C ILE A 82 -15.44 1.08 11.50
N VAL A 83 -14.86 0.33 10.56
CA VAL A 83 -14.27 -0.99 10.81
C VAL A 83 -13.06 -0.88 11.72
N HIS A 84 -12.23 0.15 11.59
CA HIS A 84 -11.07 0.32 12.48
C HIS A 84 -11.51 0.56 13.92
N SER A 85 -12.46 1.47 14.15
CA SER A 85 -13.03 1.70 15.49
C SER A 85 -13.67 0.45 16.06
N LEU A 86 -14.39 -0.31 15.23
CA LEU A 86 -14.98 -1.59 15.62
C LEU A 86 -13.89 -2.61 16.02
N CYS A 87 -12.82 -2.75 15.24
CA CYS A 87 -11.70 -3.65 15.57
C CYS A 87 -10.98 -3.21 16.85
N ILE A 88 -10.73 -1.93 17.06
CA ILE A 88 -10.13 -1.40 18.29
C ILE A 88 -11.01 -1.75 19.50
N PHE A 89 -12.33 -1.63 19.37
CA PHE A 89 -13.27 -1.94 20.44
C PHE A 89 -13.42 -3.45 20.70
N VAL A 90 -13.68 -4.23 19.66
CA VAL A 90 -13.98 -5.68 19.75
C VAL A 90 -12.72 -6.49 20.01
N ILE A 91 -11.63 -6.20 19.30
CA ILE A 91 -10.39 -6.96 19.40
C ILE A 91 -9.43 -6.26 20.37
N GLY A 92 -9.16 -4.97 20.15
CA GLY A 92 -8.14 -4.24 20.89
C GLY A 92 -8.35 -4.20 22.41
N VAL A 93 -9.56 -3.90 22.87
CA VAL A 93 -9.87 -3.87 24.32
C VAL A 93 -9.71 -5.25 24.96
N LYS A 94 -10.21 -6.32 24.31
CA LYS A 94 -10.09 -7.69 24.83
C LYS A 94 -8.63 -8.15 24.85
N MET A 95 -7.87 -7.84 23.80
CA MET A 95 -6.45 -8.15 23.74
C MET A 95 -5.64 -7.44 24.81
N TRP A 96 -5.97 -6.19 25.11
CA TRP A 96 -5.39 -5.46 26.24
C TRP A 96 -5.72 -6.13 27.58
N THR A 97 -6.98 -6.52 27.81
CA THR A 97 -7.39 -7.21 29.03
C THR A 97 -6.62 -8.52 29.23
N PHE A 98 -6.53 -9.35 28.19
CA PHE A 98 -5.77 -10.59 28.26
C PHE A 98 -4.26 -10.35 28.42
N GLY A 99 -3.72 -9.36 27.73
CA GLY A 99 -2.32 -8.94 27.87
C GLY A 99 -1.98 -8.51 29.30
N ARG A 100 -2.86 -7.75 29.95
CA ARG A 100 -2.69 -7.35 31.36
C ARG A 100 -2.83 -8.51 32.34
N LYS A 101 -3.74 -9.46 32.07
CA LYS A 101 -4.01 -10.60 32.96
C LYS A 101 -2.93 -11.68 32.86
N TYR A 102 -2.41 -11.96 31.66
CA TYR A 102 -1.49 -13.07 31.40
C TYR A 102 -0.08 -12.65 30.95
N GLY A 103 0.18 -11.36 30.82
CA GLY A 103 1.51 -10.83 30.49
C GLY A 103 1.92 -11.03 29.03
N TYR A 104 0.98 -10.96 28.09
CA TYR A 104 1.31 -11.08 26.66
C TYR A 104 1.95 -9.80 26.13
N SER A 105 3.04 -9.95 25.38
CA SER A 105 3.71 -8.88 24.66
C SER A 105 3.45 -8.91 23.15
N THR A 106 2.99 -10.06 22.64
CA THR A 106 2.71 -10.25 21.21
C THR A 106 1.39 -11.00 21.01
N GLN A 107 0.80 -10.85 19.83
CA GLN A 107 -0.37 -11.64 19.47
C GLN A 107 -0.07 -13.15 19.33
N VAL A 108 1.16 -13.51 18.98
CA VAL A 108 1.56 -14.92 18.82
C VAL A 108 1.59 -15.63 20.18
N GLN A 109 2.04 -14.96 21.25
CA GLN A 109 1.95 -15.50 22.61
C GLN A 109 0.50 -15.78 23.02
N PHE A 110 -0.41 -14.86 22.71
CA PHE A 110 -1.83 -15.07 22.96
C PHE A 110 -2.36 -16.32 22.25
N PHE A 111 -2.07 -16.49 20.95
CA PHE A 111 -2.52 -17.67 20.21
C PHE A 111 -1.93 -18.97 20.74
N ARG A 112 -0.65 -18.98 21.13
CA ARG A 112 -0.01 -20.17 21.73
C ARG A 112 -0.72 -20.60 23.01
N ASP A 113 -1.02 -19.64 23.88
CA ASP A 113 -1.68 -19.91 25.16
C ASP A 113 -3.16 -20.30 24.94
N ARG A 114 -3.89 -19.57 24.10
CA ARG A 114 -5.30 -19.87 23.79
C ARG A 114 -5.51 -21.22 23.11
N LEU A 115 -4.56 -21.68 22.31
CA LEU A 115 -4.65 -22.94 21.55
C LEU A 115 -3.83 -24.08 22.16
N GLU A 116 -3.14 -23.83 23.28
CA GLU A 116 -2.25 -24.79 23.96
C GLU A 116 -1.27 -25.47 22.99
N SER A 117 -0.67 -24.67 22.10
CA SER A 117 0.16 -25.19 21.02
C SER A 117 1.30 -24.24 20.66
N ASP A 118 2.53 -24.58 21.05
CA ASP A 118 3.71 -23.76 20.71
C ASP A 118 3.98 -23.70 19.21
N ARG A 119 3.65 -24.79 18.50
CA ARG A 119 3.84 -24.93 17.04
C ARG A 119 3.01 -23.94 16.23
N ILE A 120 1.88 -23.42 16.76
CA ILE A 120 1.08 -22.41 16.04
C ILE A 120 1.88 -21.13 15.86
N GLY A 121 2.76 -20.81 16.82
CA GLY A 121 3.61 -19.63 16.73
C GLY A 121 4.70 -19.75 15.68
N LEU A 122 5.25 -20.97 15.46
CA LEU A 122 6.18 -21.22 14.34
C LEU A 122 5.52 -21.07 12.97
N LEU A 123 4.20 -21.23 12.89
CA LEU A 123 3.44 -21.01 11.67
C LEU A 123 3.03 -19.54 11.51
N LEU A 124 2.43 -18.95 12.55
CA LEU A 124 1.92 -17.57 12.51
C LEU A 124 3.03 -16.53 12.38
N PHE A 125 4.16 -16.70 13.06
CA PHE A 125 5.28 -15.75 13.02
C PHE A 125 5.76 -15.46 11.58
N PRO A 126 6.20 -16.46 10.78
CA PRO A 126 6.69 -16.19 9.43
C PRO A 126 5.60 -15.66 8.49
N ILE A 127 4.33 -16.06 8.67
CA ILE A 127 3.21 -15.53 7.88
C ILE A 127 2.99 -14.05 8.17
N LEU A 128 2.93 -13.66 9.45
CA LEU A 128 2.74 -12.28 9.85
C LEU A 128 3.93 -11.41 9.40
N VAL A 129 5.16 -11.88 9.57
CA VAL A 129 6.37 -11.20 9.07
C VAL A 129 6.31 -11.06 7.54
N GLY A 130 5.97 -12.15 6.84
CA GLY A 130 5.84 -12.18 5.39
C GLY A 130 4.81 -11.18 4.84
N LEU A 131 3.70 -10.99 5.55
CA LEU A 131 2.70 -9.96 5.21
C LEU A 131 3.16 -8.54 5.59
N VAL A 132 3.96 -8.37 6.64
CA VAL A 132 4.54 -7.05 6.98
C VAL A 132 5.55 -6.57 5.94
N ILE A 133 6.32 -7.44 5.29
CA ILE A 133 7.32 -7.05 4.27
C ILE A 133 6.73 -6.21 3.12
N PRO A 134 5.69 -6.66 2.39
CA PRO A 134 5.07 -5.84 1.34
C PRO A 134 4.41 -4.58 1.92
N TYR A 135 4.00 -4.59 3.19
CA TYR A 135 3.52 -3.37 3.86
C TYR A 135 4.66 -2.36 4.08
N LEU A 136 5.83 -2.80 4.54
CA LEU A 136 7.01 -1.96 4.68
C LEU A 136 7.45 -1.40 3.31
N LEU A 137 7.38 -2.25 2.28
CA LEU A 137 7.73 -1.90 0.90
C LEU A 137 6.94 -0.68 0.39
N ILE A 138 5.66 -0.58 0.71
CA ILE A 138 4.80 0.57 0.41
C ILE A 138 5.37 1.85 1.00
N GLY A 139 5.76 1.83 2.28
CA GLY A 139 6.36 2.99 2.95
C GLY A 139 7.72 3.38 2.37
N VAL A 140 8.58 2.38 2.12
CA VAL A 140 9.93 2.60 1.59
C VAL A 140 9.87 3.19 0.18
N ILE A 141 9.03 2.65 -0.71
CA ILE A 141 8.88 3.15 -2.09
C ILE A 141 8.26 4.54 -2.09
N ALA A 142 7.17 4.75 -1.35
CA ALA A 142 6.51 6.03 -1.32
C ALA A 142 7.43 7.14 -0.80
N SER A 143 8.24 6.86 0.23
CA SER A 143 9.19 7.86 0.73
C SER A 143 10.23 8.27 -0.31
N GLY A 144 10.79 7.32 -1.07
CA GLY A 144 11.72 7.61 -2.17
C GLY A 144 11.07 8.40 -3.30
N VAL A 145 9.86 8.01 -3.71
CA VAL A 145 9.09 8.69 -4.75
C VAL A 145 8.76 10.13 -4.35
N VAL A 146 8.33 10.34 -3.10
CA VAL A 146 8.00 11.67 -2.57
C VAL A 146 9.24 12.57 -2.56
N VAL A 147 10.37 12.07 -2.07
CA VAL A 147 11.63 12.83 -2.04
C VAL A 147 12.10 13.16 -3.45
N SER A 148 12.04 12.20 -4.37
CA SER A 148 12.44 12.42 -5.76
C SER A 148 11.57 13.47 -6.46
N ALA A 149 10.24 13.34 -6.36
CA ALA A 149 9.30 14.25 -7.00
C ALA A 149 9.39 15.70 -6.50
N VAL A 150 9.69 15.91 -5.21
CA VAL A 150 9.79 17.25 -4.62
C VAL A 150 11.18 17.87 -4.82
N THR A 151 12.18 17.06 -5.13
CA THR A 151 13.54 17.56 -5.40
C THR A 151 13.83 17.69 -6.89
N GLU A 152 12.84 17.48 -7.74
CA GLU A 152 12.92 17.70 -9.19
C GLU A 152 13.49 19.10 -9.48
N GLY A 153 14.53 19.19 -10.33
CA GLY A 153 15.20 20.45 -10.65
C GLY A 153 16.10 21.05 -9.55
N ALA A 154 16.32 20.35 -8.42
CA ALA A 154 17.10 20.91 -7.30
C ALA A 154 18.61 20.94 -7.52
N PHE A 155 19.14 20.04 -8.35
CA PHE A 155 20.56 19.92 -8.67
C PHE A 155 20.83 20.32 -10.13
N THR A 156 22.05 20.72 -10.46
CA THR A 156 22.44 21.04 -11.86
C THR A 156 23.49 20.10 -12.41
N ASN A 157 23.98 19.15 -11.59
CA ASN A 157 25.06 18.24 -11.95
C ASN A 157 24.59 17.12 -12.89
N GLU A 158 25.45 16.69 -13.82
CA GLU A 158 25.15 15.64 -14.81
C GLU A 158 24.74 14.30 -14.20
N PHE A 159 25.24 13.98 -13.00
CA PHE A 159 24.85 12.77 -12.26
C PHE A 159 23.34 12.74 -11.96
N PHE A 160 22.77 13.88 -11.56
CA PHE A 160 21.35 14.00 -11.24
C PHE A 160 20.48 14.24 -12.47
N ALA A 161 21.06 14.54 -13.64
CA ALA A 161 20.31 14.67 -14.88
C ALA A 161 19.57 13.37 -15.26
N ALA A 162 19.98 12.20 -14.73
CA ALA A 162 19.28 10.93 -14.90
C ALA A 162 17.99 10.78 -14.06
N TYR A 163 17.76 11.70 -13.12
CA TYR A 163 16.67 11.67 -12.14
C TYR A 163 15.92 13.00 -12.11
N ASP A 164 15.75 13.63 -13.28
CA ASP A 164 15.12 14.95 -13.43
C ASP A 164 15.74 16.01 -12.52
N TYR A 165 17.07 15.95 -12.34
CA TYR A 165 17.82 16.85 -11.47
C TYR A 165 17.39 16.80 -9.99
N GLY A 166 16.68 15.74 -9.59
CA GLY A 166 16.27 15.45 -8.22
C GLY A 166 17.00 14.27 -7.61
N VAL A 167 16.68 13.99 -6.34
CA VAL A 167 17.26 12.87 -5.60
C VAL A 167 16.72 11.55 -6.19
N PRO A 168 17.58 10.56 -6.46
CA PRO A 168 17.15 9.24 -6.91
C PRO A 168 16.22 8.56 -5.91
N ASN A 169 15.19 7.86 -6.39
CA ASN A 169 14.26 7.10 -5.52
C ASN A 169 14.99 6.17 -4.55
N TRP A 170 15.98 5.41 -5.03
CA TRP A 170 16.75 4.48 -4.21
C TRP A 170 17.53 5.17 -3.09
N ALA A 171 18.05 6.37 -3.35
CA ALA A 171 18.80 7.15 -2.36
C ALA A 171 17.87 7.77 -1.33
N GLY A 172 16.73 8.33 -1.77
CA GLY A 172 15.68 8.85 -0.90
C GLY A 172 15.15 7.77 0.05
N SER A 173 14.76 6.61 -0.49
CA SER A 173 14.31 5.46 0.30
C SER A 173 15.36 4.97 1.30
N PHE A 174 16.64 4.93 0.90
CA PHE A 174 17.73 4.49 1.78
C PHE A 174 17.93 5.42 2.97
N VAL A 175 17.99 6.74 2.72
CA VAL A 175 18.16 7.75 3.78
C VAL A 175 17.00 7.69 4.76
N ILE A 176 15.76 7.57 4.28
CA ILE A 176 14.58 7.45 5.15
C ILE A 176 14.65 6.18 5.99
N CYS A 177 14.98 5.02 5.41
CA CYS A 177 15.18 3.78 6.16
C CYS A 177 16.24 3.94 7.26
N LEU A 178 17.37 4.55 6.92
CA LEU A 178 18.46 4.80 7.87
C LEU A 178 18.02 5.70 9.03
N VAL A 179 17.33 6.81 8.73
CA VAL A 179 16.82 7.74 9.74
C VAL A 179 15.84 7.04 10.67
N VAL A 180 14.88 6.28 10.12
CA VAL A 180 13.91 5.52 10.92
C VAL A 180 14.59 4.50 11.82
N LEU A 181 15.55 3.73 11.28
CA LEU A 181 16.33 2.77 12.06
C LEU A 181 17.05 3.45 13.23
N ILE A 182 17.72 4.58 12.98
CA ILE A 182 18.47 5.32 14.00
C ILE A 182 17.53 5.71 15.14
N TYR A 183 16.45 6.44 14.88
CA TYR A 183 15.63 6.95 15.99
C TYR A 183 14.83 5.85 16.69
N VAL A 184 14.40 4.79 15.99
CA VAL A 184 13.71 3.63 16.61
C VAL A 184 14.66 2.88 17.55
N PHE A 185 15.94 2.75 17.17
CA PHE A 185 16.90 2.04 18.00
C PHE A 185 17.17 2.79 19.30
N PHE A 186 17.28 4.11 19.25
CA PHE A 186 17.49 4.93 20.45
C PHE A 186 16.22 5.09 21.31
N GLY A 187 15.04 5.20 20.69
CA GLY A 187 13.78 5.52 21.40
C GLY A 187 13.03 4.33 22.02
N GLY A 188 13.11 3.13 21.44
CA GLY A 188 12.25 2.00 21.83
C GLY A 188 10.75 2.32 21.71
N MET A 189 9.87 1.53 22.33
CA MET A 189 8.42 1.72 22.24
C MET A 189 7.93 3.05 22.78
N ARG A 190 8.46 3.51 23.93
CA ARG A 190 8.05 4.80 24.50
C ARG A 190 8.47 5.95 23.59
N GLY A 191 9.69 5.93 23.08
CA GLY A 191 10.18 6.97 22.19
C GLY A 191 9.47 6.97 20.84
N ALA A 192 9.23 5.78 20.28
CA ALA A 192 8.42 5.63 19.07
C ALA A 192 7.00 6.19 19.26
N ALA A 193 6.34 5.92 20.39
CA ALA A 193 5.00 6.47 20.65
C ALA A 193 4.96 8.02 20.70
N TRP A 194 5.98 8.65 21.29
CA TRP A 194 6.09 10.11 21.29
C TRP A 194 6.49 10.69 19.94
N ALA A 195 7.41 10.04 19.22
CA ALA A 195 7.75 10.39 17.85
C ALA A 195 6.52 10.30 16.95
N ASN A 196 5.75 9.22 17.04
CA ASN A 196 4.48 9.06 16.33
C ASN A 196 3.45 10.10 16.72
N THR A 197 3.37 10.47 18.00
CA THR A 197 2.48 11.55 18.43
C THR A 197 2.85 12.86 17.76
N PHE A 198 4.14 13.22 17.75
CA PHE A 198 4.62 14.41 17.07
C PHE A 198 4.38 14.35 15.55
N GLN A 199 4.77 13.26 14.89
CA GLN A 199 4.58 13.06 13.46
C GLN A 199 3.10 13.11 13.07
N THR A 200 2.23 12.54 13.89
CA THR A 200 0.78 12.57 13.68
C THR A 200 0.21 13.96 13.70
N ILE A 201 0.57 14.76 14.71
CA ILE A 201 0.16 16.16 14.78
C ILE A 201 0.67 16.93 13.56
N VAL A 202 1.95 16.71 13.19
CA VAL A 202 2.59 17.36 12.04
C VAL A 202 1.88 17.02 10.73
N PHE A 203 1.68 15.73 10.41
CA PHE A 203 1.04 15.38 9.15
C PHE A 203 -0.44 15.73 9.11
N MET A 204 -1.16 15.72 10.25
CA MET A 204 -2.55 16.16 10.27
C MET A 204 -2.67 17.65 9.98
N ALA A 205 -1.88 18.48 10.68
CA ALA A 205 -1.90 19.92 10.49
C ALA A 205 -1.46 20.30 9.06
N LEU A 206 -0.36 19.72 8.58
CA LEU A 206 0.17 20.00 7.25
C LEU A 206 -0.67 19.35 6.14
N GLY A 207 -1.35 18.23 6.40
CA GLY A 207 -2.29 17.62 5.47
C GLY A 207 -3.51 18.50 5.23
N VAL A 208 -4.10 19.05 6.29
CA VAL A 208 -5.20 20.04 6.17
C VAL A 208 -4.71 21.30 5.46
N ALA A 209 -3.53 21.82 5.81
CA ALA A 209 -2.94 22.95 5.12
C ALA A 209 -2.71 22.67 3.63
N THR A 210 -2.19 21.49 3.29
CA THR A 210 -2.00 21.03 1.90
C THR A 210 -3.31 21.06 1.15
N PHE A 211 -4.36 20.48 1.72
CA PHE A 211 -5.68 20.45 1.11
C PHE A 211 -6.21 21.84 0.80
N VAL A 212 -6.21 22.73 1.79
CA VAL A 212 -6.74 24.08 1.65
C VAL A 212 -5.96 24.87 0.60
N LEU A 213 -4.63 24.76 0.60
CA LEU A 213 -3.77 25.46 -0.36
C LEU A 213 -3.98 24.96 -1.79
N LEU A 214 -4.01 23.64 -1.99
CA LEU A 214 -4.24 23.06 -3.32
C LEU A 214 -5.65 23.37 -3.82
N ALA A 215 -6.66 23.28 -2.95
CA ALA A 215 -8.04 23.65 -3.30
C ALA A 215 -8.11 25.11 -3.75
N ASN A 216 -7.52 26.05 -2.99
CA ASN A 216 -7.52 27.47 -3.33
C ASN A 216 -6.80 27.77 -4.65
N LYS A 217 -5.70 27.06 -4.94
CA LYS A 217 -4.98 27.19 -6.22
C LYS A 217 -5.80 26.73 -7.43
N LEU A 218 -6.80 25.88 -7.22
CA LEU A 218 -7.68 25.37 -8.26
C LEU A 218 -9.03 26.12 -8.36
N GLY A 219 -9.19 27.26 -7.67
CA GLY A 219 -10.44 28.03 -7.62
C GLY A 219 -11.36 27.68 -6.44
N GLY A 220 -10.88 26.85 -5.52
CA GLY A 220 -11.65 26.33 -4.39
C GLY A 220 -12.22 24.94 -4.66
N PRO A 221 -12.68 24.24 -3.61
CA PRO A 221 -13.07 22.83 -3.69
C PRO A 221 -14.30 22.60 -4.59
N VAL A 222 -15.24 23.54 -4.61
CA VAL A 222 -16.47 23.45 -5.40
C VAL A 222 -16.15 23.62 -6.88
N GLU A 223 -15.44 24.69 -7.24
CA GLU A 223 -15.08 24.99 -8.63
C GLU A 223 -14.16 23.91 -9.21
N ALA A 224 -13.16 23.45 -8.45
CA ALA A 224 -12.28 22.36 -8.87
C ALA A 224 -13.08 21.08 -9.15
N SER A 225 -14.04 20.73 -8.29
CA SER A 225 -14.88 19.56 -8.48
C SER A 225 -15.84 19.69 -9.67
N GLN A 226 -16.37 20.89 -9.93
CA GLN A 226 -17.19 21.18 -11.10
C GLN A 226 -16.39 21.05 -12.41
N LYS A 227 -15.16 21.59 -12.46
CA LYS A 227 -14.27 21.43 -13.61
C LYS A 227 -13.94 19.97 -13.90
N VAL A 228 -13.76 19.15 -12.87
CA VAL A 228 -13.60 17.70 -13.06
C VAL A 228 -14.88 17.09 -13.62
N LEU A 229 -16.05 17.45 -13.08
CA LEU A 229 -17.32 16.92 -13.57
C LEU A 229 -17.58 17.26 -15.05
N GLU A 230 -17.15 18.44 -15.50
CA GLU A 230 -17.27 18.88 -16.88
C GLU A 230 -16.28 18.17 -17.82
N LYS A 231 -15.02 18.02 -17.41
CA LYS A 231 -13.95 17.51 -18.27
C LYS A 231 -13.76 15.99 -18.20
N HIS A 232 -13.96 15.42 -17.02
CA HIS A 232 -13.76 14.00 -16.71
C HIS A 232 -14.89 13.46 -15.80
N PRO A 233 -16.16 13.50 -16.24
CA PRO A 233 -17.31 13.09 -15.44
C PRO A 233 -17.19 11.68 -14.84
N SER A 234 -16.57 10.71 -15.52
CA SER A 234 -16.42 9.35 -14.97
C SER A 234 -15.55 9.30 -13.72
N LYS A 235 -14.69 10.31 -13.48
CA LYS A 235 -13.88 10.39 -12.26
C LYS A 235 -14.71 10.78 -11.02
N MET A 236 -15.93 11.29 -11.20
CA MET A 236 -16.82 11.72 -10.11
C MET A 236 -17.94 10.72 -9.81
N MET A 237 -17.99 9.61 -10.55
CA MET A 237 -19.00 8.56 -10.39
C MET A 237 -18.36 7.18 -10.46
N ARG A 238 -19.11 6.12 -10.12
CA ARG A 238 -18.62 4.74 -10.28
C ARG A 238 -18.90 4.15 -11.67
N ALA A 239 -19.83 4.74 -12.40
CA ALA A 239 -20.19 4.36 -13.75
C ALA A 239 -19.31 5.11 -14.76
N VAL A 240 -19.35 4.68 -16.02
CA VAL A 240 -18.74 5.44 -17.11
C VAL A 240 -19.76 6.45 -17.61
N ALA A 241 -19.36 7.71 -17.75
CA ALA A 241 -20.22 8.72 -18.33
C ALA A 241 -20.46 8.42 -19.81
N PRO A 242 -21.71 8.51 -20.33
CA PRO A 242 -22.01 8.18 -21.73
C PRO A 242 -21.16 8.93 -22.75
N GLN A 243 -20.77 10.17 -22.42
CA GLN A 243 -19.91 11.00 -23.26
C GLN A 243 -18.48 10.44 -23.37
N GLU A 244 -17.91 9.98 -22.26
CA GLU A 244 -16.57 9.36 -22.25
C GLU A 244 -16.60 7.99 -22.92
N GLU A 245 -17.67 7.22 -22.73
CA GLU A 245 -17.86 5.95 -23.45
C GLU A 245 -17.90 6.19 -24.97
N THR A 246 -18.67 7.19 -25.42
CA THR A 246 -18.75 7.54 -26.85
C THR A 246 -17.40 8.01 -27.39
N ALA A 247 -16.67 8.82 -26.62
CA ALA A 247 -15.34 9.28 -26.99
C ALA A 247 -14.34 8.12 -27.07
N TYR A 248 -14.42 7.17 -26.12
CA TYR A 248 -13.63 5.95 -26.13
C TYR A 248 -13.92 5.09 -27.36
N GLN A 249 -15.20 4.79 -27.64
CA GLN A 249 -15.58 3.99 -28.80
C GLN A 249 -15.12 4.65 -30.11
N THR A 250 -15.27 5.97 -30.23
CA THR A 250 -14.79 6.74 -31.40
C THR A 250 -13.27 6.61 -31.57
N ALA A 251 -12.52 6.76 -30.48
CA ALA A 251 -11.06 6.62 -30.50
C ALA A 251 -10.62 5.17 -30.81
N LEU A 252 -11.33 4.19 -30.26
CA LEU A 252 -11.06 2.76 -30.48
C LEU A 252 -11.35 2.36 -31.93
N GLU A 253 -12.45 2.82 -32.51
CA GLU A 253 -12.77 2.59 -33.93
C GLU A 253 -11.73 3.22 -34.85
N ALA A 254 -11.31 4.47 -34.58
CA ALA A 254 -10.25 5.12 -35.34
C ALA A 254 -8.92 4.35 -35.26
N TRP A 255 -8.60 3.85 -34.06
CA TRP A 255 -7.41 3.03 -33.83
C TRP A 255 -7.49 1.68 -34.58
N ARG A 256 -8.64 0.99 -34.53
CA ARG A 256 -8.88 -0.29 -35.24
C ARG A 256 -8.78 -0.14 -36.76
N ARG A 257 -9.39 0.90 -37.32
CA ARG A 257 -9.28 1.20 -38.76
C ARG A 257 -7.84 1.44 -39.18
N THR A 258 -7.08 2.16 -38.36
CA THR A 258 -5.64 2.38 -38.61
C THR A 258 -4.88 1.05 -38.65
N ALA A 259 -5.20 0.14 -37.74
CA ALA A 259 -4.59 -1.19 -37.65
C ALA A 259 -4.92 -2.06 -38.86
N GLU A 260 -6.21 -2.16 -39.19
CA GLU A 260 -6.70 -2.95 -40.32
C GLU A 260 -6.14 -2.46 -41.65
N LYS A 261 -6.08 -1.15 -41.85
CA LYS A 261 -5.48 -0.54 -43.05
C LYS A 261 -3.98 -0.82 -43.16
N ALA A 262 -3.25 -0.68 -42.06
CA ALA A 262 -1.82 -0.98 -42.04
C ALA A 262 -1.55 -2.47 -42.34
N TYR A 263 -2.33 -3.36 -41.74
CA TYR A 263 -2.23 -4.81 -41.95
C TYR A 263 -2.59 -5.22 -43.37
N ALA A 264 -3.68 -4.69 -43.93
CA ALA A 264 -4.10 -4.93 -45.30
C ALA A 264 -3.03 -4.49 -46.31
N GLY A 265 -2.45 -3.30 -46.10
CA GLY A 265 -1.33 -2.81 -46.92
C GLY A 265 -0.09 -3.71 -46.84
N ALA A 266 0.28 -4.18 -45.65
CA ALA A 266 1.43 -5.06 -45.45
C ALA A 266 1.24 -6.44 -46.09
N HIS A 267 0.00 -6.96 -46.13
CA HIS A 267 -0.32 -8.28 -46.67
C HIS A 267 -0.91 -8.26 -48.09
N SER A 268 -0.93 -7.09 -48.74
CA SER A 268 -1.53 -6.89 -50.08
C SER A 268 -3.00 -7.34 -50.17
N LEU A 269 -3.75 -7.17 -49.09
CA LEU A 269 -5.18 -7.48 -48.99
C LEU A 269 -6.02 -6.22 -49.19
N ALA A 270 -7.27 -6.38 -49.62
CA ALA A 270 -8.24 -5.28 -49.61
C ALA A 270 -8.71 -5.02 -48.17
N GLU A 271 -8.69 -3.76 -47.74
CA GLU A 271 -9.10 -3.34 -46.38
C GLU A 271 -10.53 -3.80 -46.04
N THR A 272 -11.41 -3.86 -47.04
CA THR A 272 -12.82 -4.24 -46.88
C THR A 272 -13.07 -5.75 -46.73
N ASP A 273 -12.09 -6.60 -47.02
CA ASP A 273 -12.27 -8.06 -47.12
C ASP A 273 -11.52 -8.85 -46.03
N LEU A 274 -11.05 -8.17 -44.98
CA LEU A 274 -10.36 -8.83 -43.87
C LEU A 274 -11.33 -9.72 -43.08
N THR A 275 -10.97 -10.99 -42.91
CA THR A 275 -11.68 -11.89 -41.99
C THR A 275 -11.56 -11.41 -40.54
N LEU A 276 -12.51 -11.78 -39.67
CA LEU A 276 -12.49 -11.41 -38.25
C LEU A 276 -11.18 -11.82 -37.54
N GLN A 277 -10.61 -12.96 -37.96
CA GLN A 277 -9.31 -13.41 -37.47
C GLN A 277 -8.18 -12.48 -37.92
N GLN A 278 -8.16 -12.05 -39.20
CA GLN A 278 -7.17 -11.11 -39.72
C GLN A 278 -7.30 -9.72 -39.09
N GLN A 279 -8.53 -9.25 -38.84
CA GLN A 279 -8.76 -8.01 -38.09
C GLN A 279 -8.18 -8.11 -36.68
N THR A 280 -8.44 -9.22 -35.98
CA THR A 280 -7.91 -9.42 -34.63
C THR A 280 -6.38 -9.50 -34.63
N LEU A 281 -5.78 -10.16 -35.62
CA LEU A 281 -4.32 -10.18 -35.80
C LEU A 281 -3.76 -8.78 -36.08
N ALA A 282 -4.43 -7.97 -36.92
CA ALA A 282 -4.05 -6.59 -37.18
C ALA A 282 -4.04 -5.75 -35.90
N TRP A 283 -5.07 -5.91 -35.05
CA TRP A 283 -5.14 -5.22 -33.77
C TRP A 283 -4.03 -5.69 -32.81
N LEU A 284 -3.73 -6.99 -32.77
CA LEU A 284 -2.62 -7.51 -31.96
C LEU A 284 -1.28 -6.95 -32.41
N GLU A 285 -1.04 -6.89 -33.72
CA GLU A 285 0.20 -6.34 -34.28
C GLU A 285 0.36 -4.85 -33.95
N GLN A 286 -0.71 -4.05 -34.06
CA GLN A 286 -0.66 -2.63 -33.72
C GLN A 286 -0.43 -2.38 -32.22
N ASP A 287 -0.99 -3.20 -31.31
CA ASP A 287 -0.78 -3.10 -29.86
C ASP A 287 0.49 -3.85 -29.38
N ASP A 288 1.35 -4.31 -30.30
CA ASP A 288 2.56 -5.12 -30.05
C ASP A 288 2.33 -6.36 -29.17
N ARG A 289 1.22 -7.05 -29.41
CA ARG A 289 0.87 -8.31 -28.77
C ARG A 289 1.17 -9.48 -29.67
N VAL A 290 1.48 -10.62 -29.06
CA VAL A 290 1.83 -11.85 -29.75
C VAL A 290 0.78 -12.91 -29.42
N LEU A 291 0.30 -13.60 -30.44
CA LEU A 291 -0.55 -14.78 -30.29
C LEU A 291 0.32 -15.97 -29.88
N PRO A 292 0.15 -16.56 -28.68
CA PRO A 292 0.88 -17.77 -28.28
C PRO A 292 0.53 -18.95 -29.20
N GLU A 293 1.50 -19.83 -29.46
CA GLU A 293 1.29 -21.00 -30.32
C GLU A 293 0.14 -21.88 -29.83
N GLY A 294 -0.78 -22.21 -30.74
CA GLY A 294 -1.93 -23.07 -30.45
C GLY A 294 -3.14 -22.36 -29.82
N GLN A 295 -3.10 -21.04 -29.60
CA GLN A 295 -4.26 -20.28 -29.15
C GLN A 295 -5.05 -19.67 -30.31
N SER A 296 -6.38 -19.65 -30.17
CA SER A 296 -7.29 -18.95 -31.08
C SER A 296 -7.34 -17.46 -30.72
N THR A 297 -7.51 -16.59 -31.72
CA THR A 297 -7.83 -15.17 -31.50
C THR A 297 -9.31 -14.94 -31.16
N LEU A 298 -10.13 -15.96 -31.35
CA LEU A 298 -11.58 -15.94 -31.14
C LEU A 298 -11.97 -16.85 -29.97
N ASP A 299 -13.00 -16.46 -29.23
CA ASP A 299 -13.63 -17.30 -28.21
C ASP A 299 -14.50 -18.43 -28.82
N ALA A 300 -15.10 -19.24 -27.94
CA ALA A 300 -15.95 -20.35 -28.36
C ALA A 300 -17.23 -19.92 -29.12
N ASP A 301 -17.63 -18.64 -28.97
CA ASP A 301 -18.79 -18.05 -29.64
C ASP A 301 -18.41 -17.31 -30.95
N GLY A 302 -17.13 -17.38 -31.34
CA GLY A 302 -16.61 -16.76 -32.56
C GLY A 302 -16.36 -15.26 -32.44
N LYS A 303 -16.31 -14.68 -31.23
CA LYS A 303 -16.00 -13.27 -31.00
C LYS A 303 -14.50 -13.05 -30.75
N PRO A 304 -13.93 -11.89 -31.10
CA PRO A 304 -12.55 -11.56 -30.79
C PRO A 304 -12.31 -11.57 -29.29
N LEU A 305 -11.26 -12.28 -28.85
CA LEU A 305 -10.80 -12.20 -27.47
C LEU A 305 -10.28 -10.78 -27.17
N PRO A 306 -10.48 -10.27 -25.94
CA PRO A 306 -9.94 -8.98 -25.55
C PRO A 306 -8.42 -8.92 -25.77
N LEU A 307 -7.92 -7.77 -26.24
CA LEU A 307 -6.48 -7.60 -26.48
C LEU A 307 -5.66 -7.93 -25.22
N SER A 308 -6.19 -7.61 -24.03
CA SER A 308 -5.59 -7.91 -22.73
C SER A 308 -5.24 -9.40 -22.51
N HIS A 309 -5.91 -10.31 -23.23
CA HIS A 309 -5.67 -11.75 -23.16
C HIS A 309 -4.29 -12.17 -23.69
N PHE A 310 -3.72 -11.40 -24.62
CA PHE A 310 -2.48 -11.76 -25.31
C PHE A 310 -1.28 -11.05 -24.68
N PRO A 311 -0.17 -11.78 -24.43
CA PRO A 311 1.05 -11.18 -23.91
C PRO A 311 1.68 -10.24 -24.93
N ARG A 312 2.46 -9.28 -24.43
CA ARG A 312 3.20 -8.34 -25.29
C ARG A 312 4.51 -8.92 -25.79
N SER A 313 4.95 -8.46 -26.96
CA SER A 313 6.19 -8.88 -27.59
C SER A 313 7.41 -8.53 -26.73
N ALA A 314 8.31 -9.48 -26.48
CA ALA A 314 9.51 -9.24 -25.67
C ALA A 314 10.38 -8.07 -26.18
N ASP A 315 10.30 -7.72 -27.46
CA ASP A 315 11.08 -6.66 -28.09
C ASP A 315 10.39 -5.28 -28.10
N TRP A 316 9.14 -5.14 -27.62
CA TRP A 316 8.45 -3.84 -27.59
C TRP A 316 9.23 -2.74 -26.84
N PRO A 317 9.98 -3.00 -25.74
CA PRO A 317 10.77 -1.97 -25.06
C PRO A 317 11.88 -1.40 -25.95
N LYS A 318 12.48 -2.23 -26.80
CA LYS A 318 13.50 -1.80 -27.78
C LYS A 318 12.87 -0.94 -28.87
N LYS A 319 11.71 -1.34 -29.39
CA LYS A 319 10.95 -0.55 -30.38
C LYS A 319 10.55 0.82 -29.81
N ALA A 320 10.15 0.87 -28.54
CA ALA A 320 9.87 2.11 -27.83
C ALA A 320 11.06 3.07 -27.81
N MET A 321 12.25 2.55 -27.51
CA MET A 321 13.49 3.33 -27.52
C MET A 321 13.85 3.85 -28.92
N LYS A 322 13.69 3.01 -29.96
CA LYS A 322 13.90 3.42 -31.36
C LYS A 322 12.96 4.55 -31.78
N LEU A 323 11.66 4.42 -31.48
CA LEU A 323 10.66 5.45 -31.78
C LEU A 323 10.97 6.77 -31.07
N PHE A 324 11.36 6.70 -29.80
CA PHE A 324 11.67 7.87 -28.99
C PHE A 324 12.88 8.64 -29.55
N GLY A 325 13.95 7.92 -29.91
CA GLY A 325 15.14 8.52 -30.55
C GLY A 325 14.80 9.21 -31.88
N ALA A 326 13.94 8.59 -32.69
CA ALA A 326 13.53 9.13 -33.99
C ALA A 326 12.61 10.36 -33.90
N LYS A 327 11.69 10.42 -32.92
CA LYS A 327 10.65 11.46 -32.84
C LYS A 327 10.99 12.64 -31.93
N VAL A 328 11.71 12.42 -30.82
CA VAL A 328 11.81 13.41 -29.73
C VAL A 328 13.18 14.08 -29.65
N GLY A 329 14.23 13.43 -30.17
CA GLY A 329 15.61 13.93 -30.08
C GLY A 329 16.18 13.86 -28.65
N HIS A 330 17.48 13.56 -28.55
CA HIS A 330 18.14 13.26 -27.27
C HIS A 330 18.63 14.53 -26.56
N PRO A 331 18.38 14.72 -25.25
CA PRO A 331 19.18 15.63 -24.45
C PRO A 331 20.55 14.98 -24.19
N ALA A 332 21.54 15.37 -24.99
CA ALA A 332 22.98 15.29 -24.71
C ALA A 332 23.70 13.92 -24.66
N GLN A 333 23.30 12.87 -25.38
CA GLN A 333 24.18 11.74 -25.79
C GLN A 333 23.49 10.74 -26.75
N PRO A 334 24.21 10.09 -27.68
CA PRO A 334 23.65 9.06 -28.57
C PRO A 334 23.43 7.75 -27.80
N LEU A 335 22.18 7.32 -27.72
CA LEU A 335 21.78 6.03 -27.17
C LEU A 335 21.89 4.95 -28.25
N ASN A 336 22.53 3.81 -27.94
CA ASN A 336 22.51 2.66 -28.84
C ASN A 336 21.09 2.07 -28.90
N PRO A 337 20.39 2.10 -30.04
CA PRO A 337 19.02 1.62 -30.14
C PRO A 337 18.87 0.09 -30.01
N ASP A 338 19.98 -0.66 -30.08
CA ASP A 338 20.00 -2.12 -29.99
C ASP A 338 20.39 -2.64 -28.58
N ASP A 339 20.81 -1.76 -27.68
CA ASP A 339 21.11 -2.08 -26.27
C ASP A 339 20.32 -1.18 -25.30
N PRO A 340 19.10 -1.59 -24.90
CA PRO A 340 18.26 -0.82 -23.98
C PRO A 340 18.86 -0.65 -22.58
N SER A 341 19.92 -1.39 -22.23
CA SER A 341 20.62 -1.25 -20.94
C SER A 341 21.51 -0.01 -20.86
N GLN A 342 21.87 0.59 -22.00
CA GLN A 342 22.68 1.82 -22.05
C GLN A 342 21.86 3.10 -21.86
N GLY A 343 20.53 3.01 -21.87
CA GLY A 343 19.61 4.11 -21.58
C GLY A 343 19.51 4.44 -20.10
N LYS A 344 19.51 5.73 -19.75
CA LYS A 344 19.07 6.16 -18.42
C LYS A 344 17.63 5.66 -18.20
N LYS A 345 17.35 5.01 -17.07
CA LYS A 345 16.02 4.41 -16.73
C LYS A 345 14.82 5.29 -17.07
N TRP A 346 14.98 6.61 -16.94
CA TRP A 346 13.97 7.60 -17.28
C TRP A 346 13.71 7.76 -18.78
N THR A 347 14.76 7.74 -19.62
CA THR A 347 14.62 7.80 -21.09
C THR A 347 13.84 6.59 -21.57
N ILE A 348 14.08 5.42 -20.95
CA ILE A 348 13.33 4.19 -21.19
C ILE A 348 11.86 4.37 -20.81
N LYS A 349 11.56 4.96 -19.65
CA LYS A 349 10.18 5.20 -19.21
C LYS A 349 9.42 6.19 -20.09
N LYS A 350 10.07 7.29 -20.51
CA LYS A 350 9.49 8.24 -21.47
C LYS A 350 9.28 7.61 -22.84
N ALA A 351 10.25 6.83 -23.31
CA ALA A 351 10.14 6.07 -24.55
C ALA A 351 8.94 5.11 -24.51
N HIS A 352 8.76 4.37 -23.41
CA HIS A 352 7.59 3.52 -23.22
C HIS A 352 6.28 4.31 -23.26
N GLY A 353 6.22 5.49 -22.64
CA GLY A 353 5.05 6.36 -22.66
C GLY A 353 4.71 6.88 -24.06
N VAL A 354 5.71 7.37 -24.81
CA VAL A 354 5.53 7.82 -26.20
C VAL A 354 5.10 6.68 -27.10
N TYR A 355 5.70 5.51 -26.90
CA TYR A 355 5.37 4.31 -27.65
C TYR A 355 3.93 3.86 -27.41
N LYS A 356 3.52 3.80 -26.14
CA LYS A 356 2.14 3.55 -25.73
C LYS A 356 1.15 4.51 -26.39
N ALA A 357 1.41 5.81 -26.31
CA ALA A 357 0.52 6.82 -26.87
C ALA A 357 0.39 6.74 -28.40
N THR A 358 1.36 6.12 -29.08
CA THR A 358 1.37 5.98 -30.54
C THR A 358 0.74 4.67 -31.01
N HIS A 359 0.98 3.56 -30.29
CA HIS A 359 0.67 2.21 -30.76
C HIS A 359 -0.47 1.55 -29.99
N TRP A 360 -0.62 1.81 -28.69
CA TRP A 360 -1.55 1.03 -27.88
C TRP A 360 -3.01 1.44 -28.10
N ALA A 361 -3.90 0.46 -27.99
CA ALA A 361 -5.33 0.71 -28.01
C ALA A 361 -5.70 1.70 -26.88
N PRO A 362 -6.70 2.59 -27.11
CA PRO A 362 -7.24 3.43 -26.05
C PRO A 362 -7.62 2.59 -24.83
N GLU A 363 -7.40 3.14 -23.63
CA GLU A 363 -7.77 2.44 -22.40
C GLU A 363 -9.29 2.48 -22.23
N GLU A 364 -9.90 1.31 -22.03
CA GLU A 364 -11.32 1.21 -21.74
C GLU A 364 -11.66 1.93 -20.44
N PRO A 365 -12.71 2.77 -20.41
CA PRO A 365 -13.17 3.38 -19.18
C PRO A 365 -13.56 2.28 -18.18
N ARG A 366 -13.08 2.37 -16.94
CA ARG A 366 -13.23 1.29 -15.96
C ARG A 366 -14.41 1.54 -15.02
N PRO A 367 -15.59 0.96 -15.25
CA PRO A 367 -16.66 1.00 -14.26
C PRO A 367 -16.29 0.15 -13.04
N MET A 368 -16.78 0.56 -11.88
CA MET A 368 -16.62 -0.20 -10.65
C MET A 368 -17.90 -1.01 -10.37
N SER A 369 -17.80 -2.33 -10.50
CA SER A 369 -18.91 -3.23 -10.23
C SER A 369 -19.37 -3.15 -8.77
N HIS A 370 -20.67 -3.40 -8.52
CA HIS A 370 -21.24 -3.42 -7.18
C HIS A 370 -20.56 -4.43 -6.26
N TRP A 371 -20.25 -5.61 -6.79
CA TRP A 371 -19.62 -6.69 -6.03
C TRP A 371 -18.17 -6.39 -5.68
N ARG A 372 -17.43 -5.77 -6.62
CA ARG A 372 -16.08 -5.29 -6.34
C ARG A 372 -16.11 -4.23 -5.25
N PHE A 373 -17.03 -3.27 -5.36
CA PHE A 373 -17.22 -2.23 -4.34
C PHE A 373 -17.48 -2.82 -2.94
N LEU A 374 -18.44 -3.75 -2.84
CA LEU A 374 -18.78 -4.38 -1.56
C LEU A 374 -17.61 -5.19 -0.97
N SER A 375 -16.84 -5.88 -1.82
CA SER A 375 -15.70 -6.67 -1.36
C SER A 375 -14.58 -5.86 -0.74
N TYR A 376 -14.45 -4.57 -1.06
CA TYR A 376 -13.46 -3.69 -0.42
C TYR A 376 -13.75 -3.44 1.07
N LEU A 377 -15.00 -3.57 1.52
CA LEU A 377 -15.37 -3.42 2.94
C LEU A 377 -14.68 -4.46 3.84
N LEU A 378 -14.18 -5.56 3.27
CA LEU A 378 -13.45 -6.59 4.00
C LEU A 378 -11.98 -6.23 4.22
N VAL A 379 -11.40 -5.35 3.38
CA VAL A 379 -9.98 -5.00 3.47
C VAL A 379 -9.63 -4.31 4.80
N PRO A 380 -10.42 -3.34 5.31
CA PRO A 380 -10.14 -2.70 6.61
C PRO A 380 -10.16 -3.65 7.82
N LEU A 381 -10.74 -4.84 7.70
CA LEU A 381 -10.70 -5.85 8.77
C LEU A 381 -9.25 -6.24 9.11
N SER A 382 -8.31 -6.05 8.17
CA SER A 382 -6.88 -6.32 8.34
C SER A 382 -6.28 -5.74 9.62
N ILE A 383 -6.78 -4.58 10.08
CA ILE A 383 -6.37 -3.94 11.35
C ILE A 383 -6.50 -4.89 12.54
N GLY A 384 -7.50 -5.76 12.52
CA GLY A 384 -7.73 -6.77 13.54
C GLY A 384 -6.62 -7.81 13.68
N MET A 385 -5.66 -7.87 12.74
CA MET A 385 -4.54 -8.81 12.72
C MET A 385 -3.16 -8.15 12.54
N PHE A 386 -3.11 -6.82 12.44
CA PHE A 386 -1.86 -6.07 12.28
C PHE A 386 -0.98 -6.17 13.53
N PRO A 387 0.22 -6.79 13.45
CA PRO A 387 1.03 -7.03 14.63
C PRO A 387 1.42 -5.75 15.39
N HIS A 388 1.72 -4.68 14.65
CA HIS A 388 2.09 -3.40 15.23
C HIS A 388 0.92 -2.72 15.96
N LEU A 389 -0.33 -2.94 15.55
CA LEU A 389 -1.49 -2.42 16.28
C LEU A 389 -1.78 -3.22 17.54
N PHE A 390 -1.59 -4.54 17.52
CA PHE A 390 -1.65 -5.34 18.75
C PHE A 390 -0.67 -4.82 19.79
N GLN A 391 0.56 -4.52 19.36
CA GLN A 391 1.57 -3.99 20.27
C GLN A 391 1.13 -2.66 20.90
N HIS A 392 0.58 -1.74 20.09
CA HIS A 392 0.00 -0.49 20.60
C HIS A 392 -1.15 -0.74 21.58
N TRP A 393 -2.08 -1.65 21.28
CA TRP A 393 -3.16 -1.98 22.22
C TRP A 393 -2.62 -2.53 23.55
N LEU A 394 -1.60 -3.40 23.50
CA LEU A 394 -0.98 -3.96 24.69
C LEU A 394 -0.29 -2.89 25.55
N THR A 395 0.21 -1.79 24.96
CA THR A 395 0.88 -0.70 25.72
C THR A 395 -0.05 0.23 26.50
N ALA A 396 -1.36 0.15 26.26
CA ALA A 396 -2.31 1.07 26.87
C ALA A 396 -2.29 0.98 28.40
N LYS A 397 -2.40 2.13 29.08
CA LYS A 397 -2.40 2.21 30.55
C LYS A 397 -3.66 1.64 31.19
N SER A 398 -4.81 1.77 30.52
CA SER A 398 -6.11 1.38 31.05
C SER A 398 -7.13 1.14 29.93
N ALA A 399 -8.21 0.40 30.21
CA ALA A 399 -9.33 0.22 29.28
C ALA A 399 -9.95 1.57 28.84
N ASN A 400 -10.01 2.54 29.75
CA ASN A 400 -10.50 3.89 29.45
C ASN A 400 -9.66 4.61 28.38
N SER A 401 -8.40 4.19 28.17
CA SER A 401 -7.53 4.75 27.14
C SER A 401 -8.01 4.46 25.72
N PHE A 402 -8.86 3.44 25.52
CA PHE A 402 -9.42 3.09 24.22
C PHE A 402 -10.63 3.92 23.82
N LYS A 403 -11.33 4.58 24.76
CA LYS A 403 -12.53 5.38 24.46
C LYS A 403 -12.24 6.46 23.41
N LEU A 404 -11.15 7.19 23.59
CA LEU A 404 -10.76 8.29 22.71
C LEU A 404 -10.39 7.77 21.29
N PRO A 405 -9.50 6.77 21.13
CA PRO A 405 -9.31 6.08 19.85
C PRO A 405 -10.61 5.63 19.18
N VAL A 406 -11.48 4.91 19.88
CA VAL A 406 -12.71 4.35 19.27
C VAL A 406 -13.63 5.46 18.73
N ILE A 407 -13.79 6.57 19.45
CA ILE A 407 -14.72 7.65 19.09
C ILE A 407 -14.12 8.58 18.01
N VAL A 408 -12.85 8.95 18.13
CA VAL A 408 -12.23 10.02 17.31
C VAL A 408 -11.63 9.48 16.01
N HIS A 409 -11.26 8.21 15.95
CA HIS A 409 -10.61 7.63 14.78
C HIS A 409 -11.39 7.75 13.46
N PRO A 410 -12.74 7.61 13.40
CA PRO A 410 -13.48 7.81 12.15
C PRO A 410 -13.38 9.25 11.63
N LEU A 411 -13.42 10.23 12.53
CA LEU A 411 -13.26 11.65 12.17
C LEU A 411 -11.86 11.91 11.61
N PHE A 412 -10.84 11.35 12.24
CA PHE A 412 -9.46 11.51 11.80
C PHE A 412 -9.22 10.85 10.43
N ILE A 413 -9.83 9.68 10.17
CA ILE A 413 -9.81 9.06 8.84
C ILE A 413 -10.45 9.97 7.81
N ALA A 414 -11.63 10.54 8.10
CA ALA A 414 -12.30 11.45 7.18
C ALA A 414 -11.44 12.69 6.87
N ILE A 415 -10.77 13.25 7.88
CA ILE A 415 -9.88 14.42 7.74
C ILE A 415 -8.67 14.13 6.83
N VAL A 416 -8.18 12.89 6.77
CA VAL A 416 -7.01 12.54 5.94
C VAL A 416 -7.43 12.01 4.56
N TRP A 417 -8.37 11.07 4.52
CA TRP A 417 -8.76 10.42 3.27
C TRP A 417 -9.55 11.33 2.34
N THR A 418 -10.43 12.18 2.87
CA THR A 418 -11.27 13.04 2.01
C THR A 418 -10.38 13.99 1.21
N PRO A 419 -9.42 14.70 1.84
CA PRO A 419 -8.44 15.48 1.09
C PRO A 419 -7.64 14.70 0.07
N CYS A 420 -7.10 13.52 0.42
CA CYS A 420 -6.22 12.77 -0.48
C CYS A 420 -6.96 12.32 -1.75
N VAL A 421 -8.18 11.82 -1.60
CA VAL A 421 -9.00 11.40 -2.73
C VAL A 421 -9.38 12.60 -3.60
N LEU A 422 -9.86 13.70 -2.99
CA LEU A 422 -10.23 14.90 -3.74
C LEU A 422 -9.04 15.51 -4.49
N VAL A 423 -7.88 15.63 -3.84
CA VAL A 423 -6.65 16.12 -4.49
C VAL A 423 -6.24 15.21 -5.65
N GLY A 424 -6.37 13.89 -5.52
CA GLY A 424 -6.07 12.95 -6.59
C GLY A 424 -7.01 13.13 -7.79
N VAL A 425 -8.31 13.32 -7.53
CA VAL A 425 -9.31 13.60 -8.57
C VAL A 425 -9.04 14.94 -9.25
N TRP A 426 -8.79 16.00 -8.49
CA TRP A 426 -8.50 17.33 -9.02
C TRP A 426 -7.19 17.41 -9.80
N ALA A 427 -6.22 16.53 -9.51
CA ALA A 427 -4.98 16.44 -10.28
C ALA A 427 -5.20 16.09 -11.76
N THR A 428 -6.39 15.56 -12.14
CA THR A 428 -6.76 15.32 -13.55
C THR A 428 -7.01 16.61 -14.35
N ILE A 429 -7.40 17.69 -13.67
CA ILE A 429 -7.67 18.99 -14.30
C ILE A 429 -6.62 20.05 -13.97
N ALA A 430 -5.66 19.72 -13.10
CA ALA A 430 -4.65 20.65 -12.64
C ALA A 430 -3.74 21.09 -13.80
N VAL A 431 -3.67 22.40 -14.01
CA VAL A 431 -2.82 23.08 -14.98
C VAL A 431 -1.92 24.06 -14.23
N SER A 432 -0.66 24.17 -14.67
CA SER A 432 0.28 25.17 -14.18
C SER A 432 -0.15 26.57 -14.57
N ASP A 433 0.49 27.59 -13.98
CA ASP A 433 0.26 29.00 -14.34
C ASP A 433 0.53 29.30 -15.83
N THR A 434 1.24 28.40 -16.52
CA THR A 434 1.54 28.47 -17.97
C THR A 434 0.53 27.71 -18.85
N GLY A 435 -0.53 27.14 -18.27
CA GLY A 435 -1.58 26.40 -18.98
C GLY A 435 -1.21 24.96 -19.35
N ILE A 436 -0.07 24.45 -18.88
CA ILE A 436 0.40 23.08 -19.15
C ILE A 436 -0.14 22.14 -18.06
N PRO A 437 -0.65 20.94 -18.39
CA PRO A 437 -1.08 19.98 -17.37
C PRO A 437 0.01 19.69 -16.33
N VAL A 438 -0.31 19.82 -15.05
CA VAL A 438 0.63 19.56 -13.94
C VAL A 438 1.06 18.10 -13.92
N ILE A 439 0.13 17.20 -14.24
CA ILE A 439 0.39 15.77 -14.34
C ILE A 439 0.48 15.39 -15.83
N PRO A 440 1.68 15.06 -16.34
CA PRO A 440 1.84 14.59 -17.71
C PRO A 440 1.09 13.27 -17.97
N PRO A 441 0.74 12.96 -19.23
CA PRO A 441 0.23 11.64 -19.58
C PRO A 441 1.19 10.54 -19.13
N HIS A 442 0.64 9.45 -18.59
CA HIS A 442 1.39 8.28 -18.11
C HIS A 442 2.41 8.58 -16.99
N PHE A 443 2.12 9.58 -16.16
CA PHE A 443 2.87 9.86 -14.95
C PHE A 443 2.72 8.75 -13.90
N ASN A 444 3.73 8.61 -13.03
CA ASN A 444 3.68 7.65 -11.92
C ASN A 444 2.55 8.03 -10.95
N PRO A 445 1.51 7.20 -10.77
CA PRO A 445 0.41 7.51 -9.85
C PRO A 445 0.88 7.81 -8.42
N ASN A 446 1.94 7.12 -7.98
CA ASN A 446 2.50 7.29 -6.63
C ASN A 446 3.21 8.65 -6.44
N ALA A 447 3.46 9.41 -7.50
CA ALA A 447 4.09 10.73 -7.42
C ALA A 447 3.08 11.88 -7.51
N VAL A 448 1.79 11.61 -7.77
CA VAL A 448 0.77 12.63 -8.07
C VAL A 448 0.65 13.66 -6.94
N LEU A 449 0.54 13.20 -5.69
CA LEU A 449 0.42 14.09 -4.53
C LEU A 449 1.62 15.03 -4.42
N SER A 450 2.83 14.47 -4.51
CA SER A 450 4.07 15.23 -4.40
C SER A 450 4.26 16.21 -5.56
N LYS A 451 3.86 15.82 -6.77
CA LYS A 451 3.92 16.67 -7.95
C LYS A 451 2.97 17.86 -7.85
N MET A 452 1.73 17.61 -7.40
CA MET A 452 0.75 18.65 -7.10
C MET A 452 1.29 19.65 -6.06
N VAL A 453 1.88 19.15 -4.97
CA VAL A 453 2.49 20.00 -3.95
C VAL A 453 3.66 20.80 -4.53
N ASN A 454 4.54 20.17 -5.30
CA ASN A 454 5.73 20.83 -5.84
C ASN A 454 5.40 21.95 -6.84
N ASP A 455 4.46 21.71 -7.74
CA ASP A 455 4.20 22.61 -8.87
C ASP A 455 3.16 23.69 -8.54
N LEU A 456 2.24 23.43 -7.60
CA LEU A 456 1.18 24.38 -7.22
C LEU A 456 1.51 25.18 -5.96
N THR A 457 2.59 24.85 -5.25
CA THR A 457 3.00 25.57 -4.03
C THR A 457 4.42 26.12 -4.14
N GLY A 458 4.73 27.17 -3.36
CA GLY A 458 6.06 27.76 -3.34
C GLY A 458 7.10 26.84 -2.65
N PRO A 459 8.41 27.01 -2.90
CA PRO A 459 9.45 26.11 -2.41
C PRO A 459 9.48 25.92 -0.88
N ILE A 460 9.20 26.97 -0.12
CA ILE A 460 9.17 26.90 1.35
C ILE A 460 7.96 26.09 1.81
N VAL A 461 6.78 26.44 1.31
CA VAL A 461 5.52 25.78 1.66
C VAL A 461 5.56 24.31 1.24
N GLY A 462 5.92 24.03 -0.02
CA GLY A 462 6.05 22.68 -0.53
C GLY A 462 7.04 21.82 0.26
N GLY A 463 8.12 22.41 0.78
CA GLY A 463 9.06 21.72 1.68
C GLY A 463 8.42 21.29 2.99
N PHE A 464 7.65 22.17 3.64
CA PHE A 464 6.90 21.82 4.86
C PHE A 464 5.82 20.77 4.56
N LEU A 465 5.01 20.96 3.53
CA LEU A 465 3.96 20.01 3.18
C LEU A 465 4.53 18.61 2.90
N THR A 466 5.69 18.54 2.26
CA THR A 466 6.43 17.29 2.01
C THR A 466 6.93 16.65 3.31
N ALA A 467 7.41 17.44 4.27
CA ALA A 467 7.74 16.94 5.60
C ALA A 467 6.51 16.33 6.30
N GLY A 468 5.31 16.89 6.08
CA GLY A 468 4.05 16.29 6.53
C GLY A 468 3.77 14.92 5.88
N ILE A 469 3.95 14.79 4.56
CA ILE A 469 3.80 13.50 3.86
C ILE A 469 4.80 12.48 4.40
N LEU A 470 6.08 12.86 4.53
CA LEU A 470 7.11 11.99 5.10
C LEU A 470 6.82 11.62 6.55
N ALA A 471 6.25 12.52 7.35
CA ALA A 471 5.86 12.23 8.72
C ALA A 471 4.85 11.10 8.84
N ALA A 472 3.82 11.08 8.00
CA ALA A 472 2.86 9.97 7.95
C ALA A 472 3.50 8.66 7.46
N ILE A 473 4.39 8.72 6.48
CA ILE A 473 5.08 7.52 5.98
C ILE A 473 5.96 6.93 7.09
N MET A 474 6.77 7.77 7.73
CA MET A 474 7.74 7.35 8.74
C MET A 474 7.08 6.91 10.05
N SER A 475 5.93 7.49 10.43
CA SER A 475 5.17 7.09 11.64
C SER A 475 4.50 5.72 11.55
N SER A 476 4.53 5.10 10.37
CA SER A 476 4.07 3.73 10.18
C SER A 476 5.24 2.75 10.12
N LEU A 477 6.32 3.12 9.42
CA LEU A 477 7.55 2.35 9.33
C LEU A 477 8.16 2.07 10.72
N ASP A 478 8.13 3.06 11.62
CA ASP A 478 8.72 2.94 12.95
C ASP A 478 8.07 1.85 13.81
N SER A 479 6.74 1.81 13.85
CA SER A 479 5.92 0.87 14.61
C SER A 479 6.02 -0.51 14.02
N GLN A 480 6.08 -0.61 12.68
CA GLN A 480 6.27 -1.87 11.99
C GLN A 480 7.65 -2.47 12.26
N PHE A 481 8.72 -1.66 12.20
CA PHE A 481 10.07 -2.11 12.53
C PHE A 481 10.18 -2.59 13.96
N LEU A 482 9.71 -1.79 14.93
CA LEU A 482 9.77 -2.16 16.34
C LEU A 482 8.97 -3.43 16.64
N CYS A 483 7.82 -3.58 15.99
CA CYS A 483 6.99 -4.77 16.13
C CYS A 483 7.68 -6.04 15.65
N LEU A 484 8.31 -6.01 14.48
CA LEU A 484 9.06 -7.16 13.96
C LEU A 484 10.19 -7.59 14.91
N GLY A 485 10.93 -6.62 15.45
CA GLY A 485 11.96 -6.90 16.44
C GLY A 485 11.39 -7.54 17.70
N THR A 486 10.24 -7.05 18.17
CA THR A 486 9.54 -7.57 19.36
C THR A 486 9.02 -8.98 19.15
N MET A 487 8.37 -9.23 18.01
CA MET A 487 7.90 -10.57 17.66
C MET A 487 9.07 -11.55 17.58
N PHE A 488 10.16 -11.18 16.92
CA PHE A 488 11.30 -12.08 16.79
C PHE A 488 11.93 -12.42 18.13
N THR A 489 12.19 -11.42 18.98
CA THR A 489 12.82 -11.67 20.28
C THR A 489 11.90 -12.42 21.22
N THR A 490 10.65 -11.99 21.35
CA THR A 490 9.71 -12.60 22.29
C THR A 490 9.22 -13.96 21.81
N ASP A 491 8.84 -14.09 20.54
CA ASP A 491 8.16 -15.28 20.03
C ASP A 491 9.11 -16.37 19.56
N ILE A 492 10.33 -16.03 19.16
CA ILE A 492 11.31 -17.00 18.65
C ILE A 492 12.46 -17.15 19.64
N VAL A 493 13.21 -16.07 19.89
CA VAL A 493 14.46 -16.14 20.67
C VAL A 493 14.21 -16.55 22.12
N VAL A 494 13.39 -15.80 22.84
CA VAL A 494 13.16 -15.99 24.28
C VAL A 494 12.31 -17.22 24.54
N HIS A 495 11.28 -17.44 23.71
CA HIS A 495 10.38 -18.57 23.87
C HIS A 495 11.09 -19.93 23.68
N TYR A 496 11.90 -20.11 22.62
CA TYR A 496 12.60 -21.38 22.38
C TYR A 496 13.99 -21.46 23.01
N GLY A 497 14.67 -20.33 23.20
CA GLY A 497 16.00 -20.30 23.82
C GLY A 497 15.98 -20.23 25.35
N GLY A 498 14.83 -19.96 25.96
CA GLY A 498 14.62 -19.95 27.42
C GLY A 498 14.70 -18.54 28.03
N LYS A 499 13.73 -18.22 28.91
CA LYS A 499 13.57 -16.89 29.54
C LYS A 499 14.80 -16.41 30.33
N ASN A 500 15.49 -17.32 31.01
CA ASN A 500 16.64 -16.98 31.87
C ASN A 500 17.98 -16.99 31.13
N ARG A 501 17.98 -17.35 29.84
CA ARG A 501 19.22 -17.47 29.05
C ARG A 501 19.73 -16.11 28.55
N PHE A 502 18.83 -15.17 28.27
CA PHE A 502 19.16 -13.91 27.62
C PHE A 502 18.97 -12.72 28.55
N THR A 503 20.01 -11.91 28.70
CA THR A 503 19.90 -10.62 29.38
C THR A 503 19.10 -9.62 28.55
N ASP A 504 18.52 -8.60 29.18
CA ASP A 504 17.77 -7.55 28.48
C ASP A 504 18.58 -6.90 27.34
N ARG A 505 19.88 -6.67 27.57
CA ARG A 505 20.78 -6.10 26.56
C ARG A 505 20.95 -7.04 25.36
N GLN A 506 21.01 -8.35 25.57
CA GLN A 506 21.10 -9.34 24.48
C GLN A 506 19.79 -9.40 23.70
N GLN A 507 18.64 -9.41 24.37
CA GLN A 507 17.33 -9.38 23.72
C GLN A 507 17.18 -8.14 22.82
N ILE A 508 17.51 -6.95 23.33
CA ILE A 508 17.45 -5.70 22.55
C ILE A 508 18.40 -5.76 21.34
N THR A 509 19.61 -6.30 21.51
CA THR A 509 20.59 -6.41 20.40
C THR A 509 20.10 -7.35 19.32
N LEU A 510 19.48 -8.48 19.69
CA LEU A 510 18.89 -9.44 18.75
C LEU A 510 17.67 -8.85 18.02
N ALA A 511 16.81 -8.10 18.73
CA ALA A 511 15.72 -7.35 18.09
C ALA A 511 16.26 -6.40 17.02
N ARG A 512 17.23 -5.55 17.38
CA ARG A 512 17.83 -4.59 16.45
C ARG A 512 18.47 -5.27 15.24
N GLY A 513 19.22 -6.35 15.45
CA GLY A 513 19.81 -7.13 14.36
C GLY A 513 18.76 -7.68 13.39
N PHE A 514 17.66 -8.23 13.90
CA PHE A 514 16.55 -8.71 13.07
C PHE A 514 15.86 -7.58 12.32
N ILE A 515 15.65 -6.42 12.96
CA ILE A 515 15.08 -5.24 12.30
C ILE A 515 15.97 -4.82 11.13
N VAL A 516 17.30 -4.69 11.32
CA VAL A 516 18.22 -4.34 10.23
C VAL A 516 18.10 -5.34 9.07
N ALA A 517 18.04 -6.64 9.36
CA ALA A 517 17.91 -7.67 8.34
C ALA A 517 16.61 -7.51 7.52
N ILE A 518 15.46 -7.33 8.17
CA ILE A 518 14.18 -7.14 7.45
C ILE A 518 14.14 -5.82 6.68
N VAL A 519 14.72 -4.74 7.22
CA VAL A 519 14.82 -3.46 6.50
C VAL A 519 15.70 -3.60 5.27
N ALA A 520 16.83 -4.30 5.37
CA ALA A 520 17.71 -4.56 4.23
C ALA A 520 16.99 -5.38 3.14
N VAL A 521 16.26 -6.43 3.52
CA VAL A 521 15.45 -7.24 2.59
C VAL A 521 14.36 -6.39 1.93
N THR A 522 13.63 -5.59 2.70
CA THR A 522 12.57 -4.72 2.18
C THR A 522 13.14 -3.66 1.24
N TYR A 523 14.26 -3.05 1.61
CA TYR A 523 14.95 -2.07 0.76
C TYR A 523 15.42 -2.72 -0.55
N ALA A 524 16.02 -3.92 -0.50
CA ALA A 524 16.40 -4.67 -1.69
C ALA A 524 15.17 -4.93 -2.61
N PHE A 525 14.04 -5.34 -2.04
CA PHE A 525 12.79 -5.51 -2.80
C PHE A 525 12.28 -4.19 -3.40
N SER A 526 12.50 -3.05 -2.73
CA SER A 526 12.10 -1.74 -3.24
C SER A 526 12.85 -1.31 -4.50
N LEU A 527 14.04 -1.87 -4.74
CA LEU A 527 14.84 -1.57 -5.94
C LEU A 527 14.27 -2.20 -7.22
N PHE A 528 13.38 -3.20 -7.09
CA PHE A 528 12.72 -3.86 -8.22
C PHE A 528 11.46 -3.11 -8.72
N GLU A 529 11.16 -1.92 -8.19
CA GLU A 529 10.12 -1.00 -8.67
C GLU A 529 8.74 -1.65 -8.97
N PRO A 530 7.97 -2.10 -7.94
CA PRO A 530 6.59 -2.56 -8.17
C PRO A 530 5.71 -1.41 -8.69
N ALA A 531 4.82 -1.73 -9.64
CA ALA A 531 4.11 -0.75 -10.46
C ALA A 531 3.13 0.15 -9.67
N ARG A 532 2.54 -0.32 -8.55
CA ARG A 532 1.47 0.40 -7.83
C ARG A 532 1.50 0.14 -6.31
N VAL A 533 1.70 1.20 -5.52
CA VAL A 533 1.74 1.13 -4.04
C VAL A 533 0.38 0.77 -3.46
N PHE A 534 -0.70 1.29 -4.03
CA PHE A 534 -2.07 1.01 -3.57
C PHE A 534 -2.42 -0.48 -3.68
N GLN A 535 -2.16 -1.09 -4.83
CA GLN A 535 -2.51 -2.48 -5.09
C GLN A 535 -1.73 -3.46 -4.22
N MET A 536 -0.43 -3.21 -4.03
CA MET A 536 0.38 -3.97 -3.08
C MET A 536 -0.20 -3.89 -1.65
N GLY A 537 -0.73 -2.72 -1.28
CA GLY A 537 -1.44 -2.53 -0.01
C GLY A 537 -2.69 -3.39 0.10
N VAL A 538 -3.55 -3.37 -0.92
CA VAL A 538 -4.77 -4.20 -0.95
C VAL A 538 -4.44 -5.68 -0.78
N TRP A 539 -3.40 -6.21 -1.44
CA TRP A 539 -3.00 -7.62 -1.32
C TRP A 539 -2.47 -7.99 0.05
N CYS A 540 -1.60 -7.15 0.62
CA CYS A 540 -1.08 -7.33 1.97
C CYS A 540 -2.22 -7.31 3.01
N PHE A 541 -3.10 -6.31 2.93
CA PHE A 541 -4.22 -6.16 3.85
C PHE A 541 -5.23 -7.30 3.70
N SER A 542 -5.44 -7.80 2.48
CA SER A 542 -6.27 -8.98 2.24
C SER A 542 -5.74 -10.22 2.98
N GLY A 543 -4.42 -10.41 2.99
CA GLY A 543 -3.77 -11.50 3.73
C GLY A 543 -3.98 -11.39 5.24
N PHE A 544 -3.88 -10.19 5.81
CA PHE A 544 -4.20 -9.95 7.23
C PHE A 544 -5.69 -10.13 7.52
N ALA A 545 -6.58 -9.64 6.65
CA ALA A 545 -8.03 -9.79 6.79
C ALA A 545 -8.43 -11.27 6.79
N ALA A 546 -7.76 -12.11 6.00
CA ALA A 546 -7.99 -13.56 5.96
C ALA A 546 -7.72 -14.26 7.31
N LEU A 547 -6.92 -13.66 8.20
CA LEU A 547 -6.63 -14.18 9.53
C LEU A 547 -7.60 -13.62 10.61
N VAL A 548 -8.46 -12.66 10.28
CA VAL A 548 -9.42 -12.06 11.24
C VAL A 548 -10.41 -13.09 11.83
N PRO A 549 -10.92 -14.07 11.06
CA PRO A 549 -11.77 -15.12 11.63
C PRO A 549 -11.08 -15.86 12.79
N LEU A 550 -9.76 -16.03 12.73
CA LEU A 550 -8.99 -16.69 13.78
C LEU A 550 -8.99 -15.89 15.08
N ILE A 551 -8.69 -14.59 15.04
CA ILE A 551 -8.67 -13.77 16.27
C ILE A 551 -10.07 -13.62 16.86
N VAL A 552 -11.08 -13.41 16.03
CA VAL A 552 -12.48 -13.30 16.49
C VAL A 552 -12.92 -14.59 17.16
N ALA A 553 -12.64 -15.75 16.54
CA ALA A 553 -12.94 -17.04 17.14
C ALA A 553 -12.13 -17.31 18.42
N ALA A 554 -10.87 -16.87 18.47
CA ALA A 554 -10.01 -17.07 19.64
C ALA A 554 -10.52 -16.33 20.87
N ILE A 555 -11.07 -15.12 20.67
CA ILE A 555 -11.60 -14.28 21.75
C ILE A 555 -13.03 -14.69 22.14
N TYR A 556 -13.90 -14.98 21.16
CA TYR A 556 -15.35 -15.05 21.40
C TYR A 556 -15.97 -16.43 21.20
N TRP A 557 -15.25 -17.40 20.60
CA TRP A 557 -15.80 -18.72 20.31
C TRP A 557 -15.17 -19.80 21.19
N PRO A 558 -15.87 -20.27 22.24
CA PRO A 558 -15.37 -21.34 23.12
C PRO A 558 -14.99 -22.61 22.37
N ARG A 559 -15.68 -22.90 21.24
CA ARG A 559 -15.50 -24.13 20.48
C ARG A 559 -14.26 -24.14 19.58
N LEU A 560 -13.56 -23.01 19.40
CA LEU A 560 -12.34 -22.95 18.57
C LEU A 560 -11.32 -23.99 19.04
N THR A 561 -10.90 -24.85 18.12
CA THR A 561 -9.91 -25.90 18.39
C THR A 561 -8.54 -25.53 17.80
N LYS A 562 -7.47 -26.15 18.31
CA LYS A 562 -6.13 -26.03 17.71
C LYS A 562 -6.12 -26.45 16.23
N ALA A 563 -6.78 -27.55 15.88
CA ALA A 563 -6.82 -28.05 14.51
C ALA A 563 -7.55 -27.07 13.57
N GLY A 564 -8.66 -26.49 14.02
CA GLY A 564 -9.36 -25.46 13.27
C GLY A 564 -8.54 -24.19 13.09
N ALA A 565 -7.74 -23.80 14.08
CA ALA A 565 -6.80 -22.70 13.95
C ALA A 565 -5.71 -22.97 12.89
N TYR A 566 -5.09 -24.16 12.87
CA TYR A 566 -4.15 -24.54 11.81
C TYR A 566 -4.81 -24.54 10.44
N ALA A 567 -6.02 -25.09 10.32
CA ALA A 567 -6.77 -25.11 9.07
C ALA A 567 -7.04 -23.70 8.55
N CYS A 568 -7.45 -22.78 9.44
CA CYS A 568 -7.66 -21.37 9.12
C CYS A 568 -6.39 -20.72 8.53
N VAL A 569 -5.27 -20.85 9.25
CA VAL A 569 -3.99 -20.21 8.88
C VAL A 569 -3.45 -20.78 7.58
N LEU A 570 -3.42 -22.10 7.43
CA LEU A 570 -2.96 -22.76 6.21
C LEU A 570 -3.84 -22.43 5.02
N THR A 571 -5.16 -22.42 5.19
CA THR A 571 -6.09 -22.03 4.11
C THR A 571 -5.89 -20.59 3.70
N ALA A 572 -5.74 -19.67 4.66
CA ALA A 572 -5.45 -18.26 4.37
C ALA A 572 -4.12 -18.11 3.60
N SER A 573 -3.06 -18.80 4.02
CA SER A 573 -1.76 -18.76 3.34
C SER A 573 -1.82 -19.33 1.92
N VAL A 574 -2.44 -20.49 1.74
CA VAL A 574 -2.55 -21.14 0.42
C VAL A 574 -3.38 -20.28 -0.53
N LEU A 575 -4.55 -19.80 -0.09
CA LEU A 575 -5.39 -18.91 -0.91
C LEU A 575 -4.65 -17.62 -1.27
N TRP A 576 -3.97 -17.00 -0.30
CA TRP A 576 -3.18 -15.81 -0.55
C TRP A 576 -2.09 -16.06 -1.61
N SER A 577 -1.26 -17.09 -1.43
CA SER A 577 -0.16 -17.38 -2.36
C SER A 577 -0.64 -17.77 -3.76
N VAL A 578 -1.65 -18.63 -3.88
CA VAL A 578 -2.18 -19.05 -5.18
C VAL A 578 -2.81 -17.88 -5.92
N MET A 579 -3.63 -17.08 -5.25
CA MET A 579 -4.30 -15.95 -5.87
C MET A 579 -3.32 -14.82 -6.20
N PHE A 580 -2.32 -14.57 -5.35
CA PHE A 580 -1.28 -13.57 -5.60
C PHE A 580 -0.43 -13.92 -6.83
N TRP A 581 -0.12 -15.21 -7.01
CA TRP A 581 0.54 -15.71 -8.21
C TRP A 581 -0.35 -15.59 -9.46
N GLN A 582 -1.63 -15.97 -9.36
CA GLN A 582 -2.60 -15.84 -10.46
C GLN A 582 -2.88 -14.37 -10.84
N ALA A 583 -2.70 -13.44 -9.91
CA ALA A 583 -2.78 -12.00 -10.14
C ALA A 583 -1.49 -11.36 -10.66
N ASP A 584 -0.54 -12.19 -11.12
CA ASP A 584 0.77 -11.76 -11.61
C ASP A 584 1.50 -10.87 -10.58
N PHE A 585 1.60 -11.33 -9.34
CA PHE A 585 2.27 -10.61 -8.24
C PHE A 585 1.72 -9.20 -8.00
N ALA A 586 0.39 -9.05 -8.07
CA ALA A 586 -0.34 -7.79 -7.98
C ALA A 586 -0.12 -6.81 -9.14
N MET A 587 0.35 -7.28 -10.30
CA MET A 587 0.38 -6.49 -11.53
C MET A 587 -0.97 -6.49 -12.25
N ASN A 588 -1.79 -7.53 -12.07
CA ASN A 588 -3.14 -7.59 -12.64
C ASN A 588 -4.18 -6.98 -11.69
N ASP A 589 -4.51 -5.72 -11.93
CA ASP A 589 -5.52 -4.98 -11.16
C ASP A 589 -6.95 -5.49 -11.37
N GLU A 590 -7.23 -6.29 -12.39
CA GLU A 590 -8.57 -6.79 -12.70
C GLU A 590 -8.79 -8.21 -12.22
N TYR A 591 -7.78 -8.80 -11.59
CA TYR A 591 -7.86 -10.16 -11.09
C TYR A 591 -9.04 -10.32 -10.11
N SER A 592 -10.01 -11.13 -10.54
CA SER A 592 -11.12 -11.59 -9.73
C SER A 592 -11.12 -13.11 -9.75
N ALA A 593 -10.92 -13.70 -8.57
CA ALA A 593 -10.96 -15.15 -8.48
C ALA A 593 -12.36 -15.67 -8.77
N LEU A 594 -12.40 -16.76 -9.55
CA LEU A 594 -13.62 -17.45 -9.99
C LEU A 594 -14.58 -16.59 -10.84
N GLY A 595 -14.14 -15.43 -11.36
CA GLY A 595 -14.91 -14.64 -12.32
C GLY A 595 -16.14 -13.91 -11.76
N PHE A 596 -16.38 -13.94 -10.44
CA PHE A 596 -17.56 -13.32 -9.82
C PHE A 596 -17.48 -11.79 -9.67
N GLY A 597 -16.38 -11.17 -10.08
CA GLY A 597 -16.19 -9.72 -9.99
C GLY A 597 -15.99 -9.20 -8.56
N VAL A 598 -15.62 -10.07 -7.61
CA VAL A 598 -15.23 -9.71 -6.23
C VAL A 598 -13.71 -9.70 -6.08
N LEU A 599 -13.22 -8.94 -5.10
CA LEU A 599 -11.80 -8.95 -4.74
C LEU A 599 -11.37 -10.31 -4.15
N PRO A 600 -10.08 -10.65 -4.28
CA PRO A 600 -9.52 -11.87 -3.69
C PRO A 600 -9.76 -12.02 -2.18
N VAL A 601 -9.78 -10.90 -1.42
CA VAL A 601 -10.04 -10.89 0.02
C VAL A 601 -11.32 -11.62 0.42
N THR A 602 -12.38 -11.54 -0.40
CA THR A 602 -13.65 -12.19 -0.12
C THR A 602 -13.47 -13.71 -0.03
N TRP A 603 -12.79 -14.31 -0.99
CA TRP A 603 -12.52 -15.74 -0.99
C TRP A 603 -11.55 -16.16 0.09
N MET A 604 -10.55 -15.32 0.39
CA MET A 604 -9.59 -15.61 1.46
C MET A 604 -10.27 -15.64 2.84
N VAL A 605 -11.11 -14.65 3.15
CA VAL A 605 -11.86 -14.57 4.42
C VAL A 605 -12.90 -15.68 4.50
N LEU A 606 -13.65 -15.93 3.43
CA LEU A 606 -14.65 -17.01 3.40
C LEU A 606 -13.98 -18.38 3.56
N GLY A 607 -12.93 -18.66 2.79
CA GLY A 607 -12.21 -19.93 2.83
C GLY A 607 -11.58 -20.20 4.20
N SER A 608 -10.92 -19.20 4.79
CA SER A 608 -10.34 -19.33 6.12
C SER A 608 -11.40 -19.53 7.21
N THR A 609 -12.54 -18.83 7.12
CA THR A 609 -13.68 -19.00 8.04
C THR A 609 -14.29 -20.39 7.94
N VAL A 610 -14.56 -20.89 6.73
CA VAL A 610 -15.13 -22.22 6.50
C VAL A 610 -14.19 -23.31 7.02
N ALA A 611 -12.88 -23.20 6.73
CA ALA A 611 -11.88 -24.12 7.25
C ALA A 611 -11.82 -24.09 8.79
N LEU A 612 -11.84 -22.91 9.41
CA LEU A 612 -11.82 -22.73 10.85
C LEU A 612 -13.02 -23.40 11.52
N VAL A 613 -14.23 -23.11 11.03
CA VAL A 613 -15.49 -23.59 11.61
C VAL A 613 -15.65 -25.07 11.37
N GLY A 614 -15.53 -25.52 10.11
CA GLY A 614 -15.68 -26.92 9.73
C GLY A 614 -14.75 -27.84 10.50
N VAL A 615 -13.45 -27.52 10.54
CA VAL A 615 -12.47 -28.33 11.26
C VAL A 615 -12.67 -28.26 12.77
N SER A 616 -13.06 -27.11 13.33
CA SER A 616 -13.31 -27.02 14.78
C SER A 616 -14.52 -27.83 15.21
N LEU A 617 -15.56 -27.93 14.39
CA LEU A 617 -16.76 -28.71 14.74
C LEU A 617 -16.50 -30.22 14.74
N VAL A 618 -15.66 -30.72 13.83
CA VAL A 618 -15.35 -32.15 13.71
C VAL A 618 -14.16 -32.62 14.57
N THR A 619 -13.44 -31.70 15.21
CA THR A 619 -12.28 -32.03 16.06
C THR A 619 -12.57 -31.86 17.55
N ARG A 620 -11.71 -32.44 18.39
CA ARG A 620 -11.91 -32.46 19.86
C ARG A 620 -11.97 -31.04 20.43
N PRO A 621 -12.94 -30.75 21.32
CA PRO A 621 -13.07 -29.43 21.95
C PRO A 621 -11.87 -29.10 22.85
N PRO A 622 -11.64 -27.82 23.14
CA PRO A 622 -10.60 -27.38 24.10
C PRO A 622 -10.79 -27.98 25.50
N GLY A 623 -9.70 -28.04 26.27
CA GLY A 623 -9.75 -28.48 27.66
C GLY A 623 -10.57 -27.53 28.53
N LYS A 624 -11.16 -28.05 29.62
CA LYS A 624 -11.93 -27.24 30.58
C LYS A 624 -11.11 -26.09 31.16
N ALA A 625 -9.84 -26.34 31.50
CA ALA A 625 -8.93 -25.34 32.03
C ALA A 625 -8.72 -24.15 31.07
N THR A 626 -8.64 -24.39 29.75
CA THR A 626 -8.56 -23.32 28.75
C THR A 626 -9.86 -22.50 28.73
N LEU A 627 -11.00 -23.17 28.79
CA LEU A 627 -12.31 -22.52 28.75
C LEU A 627 -12.54 -21.66 29.99
N GLU A 628 -12.24 -22.20 31.18
CA GLU A 628 -12.31 -21.48 32.45
C GLU A 628 -11.37 -20.27 32.45
N LYS A 629 -10.15 -20.43 31.92
CA LYS A 629 -9.18 -19.32 31.83
C LYS A 629 -9.71 -18.15 30.99
N PHE A 630 -10.26 -18.40 29.80
CA PHE A 630 -10.59 -17.33 28.84
C PHE A 630 -12.05 -16.89 28.82
N PHE A 631 -13.00 -17.70 29.30
CA PHE A 631 -14.43 -17.46 29.17
C PHE A 631 -15.21 -17.43 30.49
N ASP A 632 -14.62 -17.78 31.63
CA ASP A 632 -15.30 -17.70 32.93
C ASP A 632 -15.21 -16.28 33.51
N GLU A 633 -16.36 -15.63 33.66
CA GLU A 633 -16.50 -14.27 34.20
C GLU A 633 -16.35 -14.23 35.73
N SER A 634 -16.37 -15.39 36.40
CA SER A 634 -16.20 -15.47 37.87
C SER A 634 -14.75 -15.27 38.33
N ALA A 635 -13.79 -15.31 37.39
CA ALA A 635 -12.36 -15.16 37.63
C ALA A 635 -11.80 -13.77 37.20
N SER A 636 -12.65 -12.76 36.98
CA SER A 636 -12.26 -11.39 36.56
C SER A 636 -12.51 -10.33 37.62
#